data_AF-A0A6H2CXY7-F1
#
_entry.id   AF-A0A6H2CXY7-F1
#
_cell.length_a   1.000
_cell.length_b   1.000
_cell.length_c   1.000
_cell.angle_alpha   90.00
_cell.angle_beta   90.00
_cell.angle_gamma   90.00
#
_symmetry.space_group_name_H-M   'P 1'
#
loop_
_entity.id
_entity.type
_entity.pdbx_description
1 polymer ?
#
loop_
_entity_poly.entity_id
_entity_poly.type
_entity_poly.pdbx_seq_one_letter_code
_entity_poly.pdbx_strand_id
1 'polypeptide(L)'
;MLRSIIKTYALAALVTGWLLLLPVMSRAESGPCYAASPVINLRSGPDTHHALVGQISGNDSLFCLEKRGAWFRAVRPDGVQGWVRSDLLSKIVVSIDNKKRELQVFNGKSLSLTASVRQPNAHKMGGGRYFARKQGNRLEFDWPNRHDMRNLLAKGQMTYPVYVQSLRRDVDAHGNRLALCSAGDKSKSCVITMPAGKFRKLMESVSDYVRVEFYSDNEEKVRINSPDDLSRRVHMGAWAQLESPAAGLGPSSRVPHLSYPGGDIQPDFATSADIVVRAVRKGGVDLQALVHEDMVLAPEAYSGLEAGPDGAGAHRRIPVLFNWFKRHTLSLPVSVTEDPFAFEGGDIVFFGTTSSDGTIVPDHAGVVCEAFNRAGYPMVITVWDMGWLTRKMDLLGKANPKVVGHFRMLHLFDYQ
;
A
#
# COMPACT_ATOMS: atom_id res chain seq x y z
N MET A 1 17.69 71.04 28.71
CA MET A 1 18.43 70.47 27.56
C MET A 1 19.23 69.24 28.02
N LEU A 2 19.59 68.35 27.08
CA LEU A 2 20.68 67.35 27.13
C LEU A 2 21.11 66.82 28.52
N ARG A 3 20.61 65.63 28.93
CA ARG A 3 21.33 64.56 29.70
C ARG A 3 20.41 63.39 30.17
N SER A 4 19.78 62.66 29.24
CA SER A 4 19.10 61.37 29.57
C SER A 4 18.91 60.40 28.41
N ILE A 5 18.64 60.89 27.19
CA ILE A 5 18.11 60.11 26.05
C ILE A 5 19.09 59.06 25.46
N ILE A 6 20.38 59.11 25.78
CA ILE A 6 21.42 58.32 25.08
C ILE A 6 21.56 56.86 25.59
N LYS A 7 21.00 56.50 26.75
CA LYS A 7 21.21 55.15 27.34
C LYS A 7 20.28 54.04 26.84
N THR A 8 19.29 54.32 25.98
CA THR A 8 18.27 53.33 25.57
C THR A 8 18.54 52.62 24.24
N TYR A 9 19.53 53.05 23.45
CA TYR A 9 19.72 52.59 22.07
C TYR A 9 20.99 51.76 21.81
N ALA A 10 21.75 51.40 22.86
CA ALA A 10 22.99 50.63 22.74
C ALA A 10 22.82 49.09 22.83
N LEU A 11 21.63 48.59 23.14
CA LEU A 11 21.39 47.16 23.41
C LEU A 11 20.34 46.49 22.51
N ALA A 12 20.02 47.10 21.36
CA ALA A 12 19.04 46.58 20.39
C ALA A 12 19.67 46.14 19.03
N ALA A 13 20.95 46.46 18.80
CA ALA A 13 21.60 46.32 17.49
C ALA A 13 22.51 45.07 17.34
N LEU A 14 22.55 44.17 18.33
CA LEU A 14 23.41 42.98 18.33
C LEU A 14 22.68 41.63 18.27
N VAL A 15 21.34 41.63 18.22
CA VAL A 15 20.53 40.38 18.12
C VAL A 15 19.93 40.18 16.73
N THR A 16 19.74 41.26 15.96
CA THR A 16 19.12 41.24 14.62
C THR A 16 20.03 40.74 13.49
N GLY A 17 21.35 40.70 13.70
CA GLY A 17 22.34 40.34 12.68
C GLY A 17 22.58 38.83 12.48
N TRP A 18 22.03 37.96 13.34
CA TRP A 18 22.35 36.52 13.37
C TRP A 18 21.16 35.59 13.08
N LEU A 19 20.06 36.11 12.53
CA LEU A 19 18.82 35.35 12.33
C LEU A 19 18.36 35.19 10.87
N LEU A 20 19.21 35.52 9.89
CA LEU A 20 18.86 35.52 8.44
C LEU A 20 19.77 34.64 7.55
N LEU A 21 20.51 33.71 8.15
CA LEU A 21 21.15 32.59 7.44
C LEU A 21 20.83 31.24 8.09
N LEU A 22 19.56 31.03 8.45
CA LEU A 22 19.01 29.68 8.35
C LEU A 22 19.10 29.30 6.87
N PRO A 23 19.83 28.24 6.47
CA PRO A 23 19.72 27.76 5.11
C PRO A 23 18.26 27.39 4.88
N VAL A 24 17.72 27.76 3.72
CA VAL A 24 16.45 27.17 3.26
C VAL A 24 16.75 25.69 3.04
N MET A 25 16.52 24.89 4.08
CA MET A 25 16.55 23.44 3.99
C MET A 25 15.45 23.08 3.00
N SER A 26 15.86 22.87 1.75
CA SER A 26 14.98 22.34 0.71
C SER A 26 14.40 21.05 1.28
N ARG A 27 13.12 21.10 1.68
CA ARG A 27 12.39 19.95 2.19
C ARG A 27 12.26 18.99 1.02
N ALA A 28 13.26 18.11 0.91
CA ALA A 28 13.35 17.11 -0.14
C ALA A 28 11.99 16.44 -0.25
N GLU A 29 11.36 16.56 -1.41
CA GLU A 29 9.90 16.36 -1.49
C GLU A 29 9.55 14.89 -1.25
N SER A 30 9.14 14.63 -0.01
CA SER A 30 8.83 13.31 0.53
C SER A 30 7.60 12.74 -0.15
N GLY A 31 7.68 11.50 -0.61
CA GLY A 31 6.64 10.89 -1.43
C GLY A 31 7.12 9.68 -2.23
N PRO A 32 6.27 9.13 -3.11
CA PRO A 32 6.58 7.95 -3.88
C PRO A 32 7.78 8.15 -4.83
N CYS A 33 8.58 7.11 -4.95
CA CYS A 33 9.68 6.96 -5.89
C CYS A 33 9.79 5.48 -6.31
N TYR A 34 10.25 5.21 -7.52
CA TYR A 34 10.20 3.88 -8.14
C TYR A 34 11.59 3.40 -8.53
N ALA A 35 11.85 2.10 -8.39
CA ALA A 35 13.12 1.50 -8.78
C ALA A 35 13.32 1.53 -10.31
N ALA A 36 14.31 2.28 -10.78
CA ALA A 36 14.62 2.47 -12.20
C ALA A 36 15.61 1.44 -12.77
N SER A 37 16.10 0.51 -11.93
CA SER A 37 17.14 -0.48 -12.21
C SER A 37 16.71 -1.88 -11.73
N PRO A 38 17.19 -2.98 -12.35
CA PRO A 38 16.63 -4.32 -12.15
C PRO A 38 16.79 -4.87 -10.72
N VAL A 39 17.91 -4.57 -10.06
CA VAL A 39 18.17 -4.83 -8.65
C VAL A 39 18.92 -3.61 -8.08
N ILE A 40 18.50 -3.15 -6.90
CA ILE A 40 19.04 -1.99 -6.21
C ILE A 40 19.35 -2.38 -4.76
N ASN A 41 20.55 -2.04 -4.30
CA ASN A 41 20.98 -2.29 -2.92
C ASN A 41 20.48 -1.19 -1.97
N LEU A 42 19.82 -1.58 -0.88
CA LEU A 42 19.43 -0.71 0.23
C LEU A 42 20.49 -0.80 1.35
N ARG A 43 20.98 0.34 1.84
CA ARG A 43 22.08 0.41 2.82
C ARG A 43 21.71 1.11 4.13
N SER A 44 22.44 0.82 5.21
CA SER A 44 22.21 1.48 6.51
C SER A 44 22.57 2.97 6.53
N GLY A 45 23.38 3.47 5.59
CA GLY A 45 23.79 4.88 5.48
C GLY A 45 24.09 5.33 4.04
N PRO A 46 24.28 6.64 3.82
CA PRO A 46 24.32 7.29 2.51
C PRO A 46 25.68 7.16 1.77
N ASP A 47 26.27 5.97 1.74
CA ASP A 47 27.47 5.66 0.95
C ASP A 47 27.58 4.16 0.62
N THR A 48 28.64 3.76 -0.08
CA THR A 48 28.90 2.36 -0.49
C THR A 48 29.63 1.49 0.56
N HIS A 49 30.06 2.06 1.69
CA HIS A 49 30.75 1.35 2.77
C HIS A 49 29.77 0.86 3.85
N HIS A 50 28.64 1.55 4.02
CA HIS A 50 27.56 1.11 4.91
C HIS A 50 26.98 -0.25 4.50
N ALA A 51 26.66 -1.07 5.51
CA ALA A 51 26.13 -2.42 5.34
C ALA A 51 24.84 -2.47 4.49
N LEU A 52 24.66 -3.57 3.77
CA LEU A 52 23.39 -3.88 3.10
C LEU A 52 22.34 -4.25 4.14
N VAL A 53 21.15 -3.64 4.05
CA VAL A 53 19.98 -3.94 4.90
C VAL A 53 18.81 -4.53 4.09
N GLY A 54 18.94 -4.60 2.77
CA GLY A 54 17.97 -5.24 1.88
C GLY A 54 18.28 -5.00 0.41
N GLN A 55 17.42 -5.53 -0.46
CA GLN A 55 17.43 -5.26 -1.90
C GLN A 55 16.03 -4.89 -2.37
N ILE A 56 15.97 -4.22 -3.52
CA ILE A 56 14.78 -3.66 -4.16
C ILE A 56 14.85 -4.06 -5.63
N SER A 57 13.75 -4.54 -6.21
CA SER A 57 13.67 -5.02 -7.59
C SER A 57 13.19 -3.92 -8.55
N GLY A 58 13.41 -4.13 -9.85
CA GLY A 58 13.03 -3.15 -10.88
C GLY A 58 11.52 -2.88 -10.93
N ASN A 59 11.16 -1.60 -10.84
CA ASN A 59 9.81 -1.05 -10.75
C ASN A 59 9.08 -1.17 -9.39
N ASP A 60 9.74 -1.64 -8.33
CA ASP A 60 9.19 -1.62 -6.96
C ASP A 60 8.88 -0.18 -6.49
N SER A 61 7.84 -0.02 -5.65
CA SER A 61 7.48 1.28 -5.06
C SER A 61 8.20 1.50 -3.73
N LEU A 62 8.68 2.71 -3.51
CA LEU A 62 9.35 3.14 -2.28
C LEU A 62 8.79 4.48 -1.82
N PHE A 63 8.77 4.71 -0.50
CA PHE A 63 8.52 6.04 0.04
C PHE A 63 9.86 6.75 0.31
N CYS A 64 10.22 7.71 -0.55
CA CYS A 64 11.41 8.55 -0.37
C CYS A 64 11.14 9.61 0.71
N LEU A 65 11.98 9.67 1.75
CA LEU A 65 11.83 10.56 2.90
C LEU A 65 12.66 11.84 2.77
N GLU A 66 13.98 11.70 2.67
CA GLU A 66 14.95 12.80 2.67
C GLU A 66 16.06 12.54 1.64
N LYS A 67 16.70 13.60 1.12
CA LYS A 67 17.86 13.49 0.21
C LYS A 67 19.11 14.06 0.88
N ARG A 68 20.21 13.30 0.86
CA ARG A 68 21.55 13.75 1.28
C ARG A 68 22.55 13.46 0.16
N GLY A 69 23.06 14.52 -0.47
CA GLY A 69 23.95 14.40 -1.63
C GLY A 69 23.31 13.56 -2.76
N ALA A 70 24.00 12.49 -3.16
CA ALA A 70 23.54 11.56 -4.20
C ALA A 70 22.53 10.50 -3.71
N TRP A 71 22.14 10.48 -2.43
CA TRP A 71 21.33 9.41 -1.83
C TRP A 71 19.98 9.90 -1.32
N PHE A 72 18.93 9.09 -1.50
CA PHE A 72 17.67 9.22 -0.78
C PHE A 72 17.64 8.23 0.39
N ARG A 73 17.09 8.65 1.53
CA ARG A 73 16.56 7.71 2.52
C ARG A 73 15.18 7.25 2.03
N ALA A 74 14.98 5.95 1.96
CA ALA A 74 13.75 5.34 1.49
C ALA A 74 13.23 4.30 2.50
N VAL A 75 11.91 4.13 2.52
CA VAL A 75 11.23 3.05 3.25
C VAL A 75 10.71 2.04 2.22
N ARG A 76 11.05 0.76 2.42
CA ARG A 76 10.45 -0.35 1.66
C ARG A 76 9.07 -0.72 2.20
N PRO A 77 8.21 -1.37 1.40
CA PRO A 77 6.90 -1.90 1.79
C PRO A 77 6.86 -2.64 3.13
N ASP A 78 7.87 -3.47 3.41
CA ASP A 78 8.01 -4.29 4.62
C ASP A 78 8.59 -3.51 5.83
N GLY A 79 8.54 -2.18 5.79
CA GLY A 79 9.05 -1.28 6.82
C GLY A 79 10.58 -1.14 6.85
N VAL A 80 11.33 -1.92 6.07
CA VAL A 80 12.81 -1.85 6.06
C VAL A 80 13.26 -0.50 5.50
N GLN A 81 13.87 0.31 6.37
CA GLN A 81 14.41 1.62 6.01
C GLN A 81 15.89 1.53 5.63
N GLY A 82 16.32 2.40 4.72
CA GLY A 82 17.73 2.58 4.42
C GLY A 82 17.97 3.66 3.37
N TRP A 83 19.14 3.62 2.76
CA TRP A 83 19.61 4.60 1.78
C TRP A 83 19.81 3.96 0.41
N VAL A 84 19.38 4.69 -0.62
CA VAL A 84 19.41 4.30 -2.03
C VAL A 84 20.01 5.42 -2.87
N ARG A 85 20.81 5.07 -3.88
CA ARG A 85 21.34 6.04 -4.85
C ARG A 85 20.22 6.68 -5.67
N SER A 86 20.18 8.01 -5.69
CA SER A 86 19.07 8.78 -6.26
C SER A 86 18.97 8.71 -7.80
N ASP A 87 20.02 8.28 -8.48
CA ASP A 87 20.07 8.00 -9.92
C ASP A 87 19.57 6.59 -10.29
N LEU A 88 19.41 5.70 -9.31
CA LEU A 88 18.75 4.39 -9.49
C LEU A 88 17.23 4.47 -9.27
N LEU A 89 16.70 5.66 -8.97
CA LEU A 89 15.29 5.90 -8.68
C LEU A 89 14.67 6.88 -9.68
N SER A 90 13.40 6.68 -9.97
CA SER A 90 12.59 7.54 -10.83
C SER A 90 11.37 8.08 -10.09
N LYS A 91 10.96 9.32 -10.41
CA LYS A 91 9.65 9.88 -10.05
C LYS A 91 8.71 9.95 -11.26
N ILE A 92 9.02 9.24 -12.36
CA ILE A 92 8.28 9.32 -13.62
C ILE A 92 7.11 8.33 -13.62
N VAL A 93 5.93 8.84 -13.96
CA VAL A 93 4.68 8.08 -14.05
C VAL A 93 4.02 8.35 -15.40
N VAL A 94 3.67 7.28 -16.13
CA VAL A 94 2.94 7.35 -17.41
C VAL A 94 1.46 7.04 -17.16
N SER A 95 0.64 8.08 -17.02
CA SER A 95 -0.76 8.02 -16.61
C SER A 95 -1.66 8.02 -17.87
N ILE A 96 -2.57 7.05 -18.02
CA ILE A 96 -3.35 6.79 -19.24
C ILE A 96 -4.86 6.75 -18.93
N ASP A 97 -5.58 7.73 -19.48
CA ASP A 97 -7.04 7.85 -19.38
C ASP A 97 -7.71 7.03 -20.48
N ASN A 98 -8.36 5.91 -20.11
CA ASN A 98 -9.01 5.03 -21.08
C ASN A 98 -10.25 5.68 -21.73
N LYS A 99 -10.93 6.59 -21.02
CA LYS A 99 -12.19 7.24 -21.45
C LYS A 99 -11.95 8.46 -22.32
N LYS A 100 -10.97 9.31 -21.96
CA LYS A 100 -10.51 10.44 -22.80
C LYS A 100 -9.54 10.00 -23.91
N ARG A 101 -8.96 8.79 -23.82
CA ARG A 101 -7.91 8.27 -24.70
C ARG A 101 -6.69 9.19 -24.75
N GLU A 102 -6.24 9.61 -23.57
CA GLU A 102 -5.10 10.52 -23.38
C GLU A 102 -4.03 9.86 -22.51
N LEU A 103 -2.76 10.08 -22.87
CA LEU A 103 -1.59 9.75 -22.06
C LEU A 103 -0.94 11.04 -21.57
N GLN A 104 -0.65 11.07 -20.28
CA GLN A 104 0.04 12.13 -19.54
C GLN A 104 1.30 11.54 -18.87
N VAL A 105 2.48 12.13 -19.07
CA VAL A 105 3.71 11.75 -18.36
C VAL A 105 3.99 12.79 -17.28
N PHE A 106 4.08 12.34 -16.04
CA PHE A 106 4.45 13.17 -14.90
C PHE A 106 5.88 12.86 -14.45
N ASN A 107 6.57 13.86 -13.90
CA ASN A 107 7.80 13.69 -13.14
C ASN A 107 7.57 14.34 -11.77
N GLY A 108 7.33 13.52 -10.75
CA GLY A 108 6.71 13.98 -9.51
C GLY A 108 5.37 14.66 -9.82
N LYS A 109 5.20 15.92 -9.38
CA LYS A 109 3.98 16.72 -9.64
C LYS A 109 3.97 17.40 -11.02
N SER A 110 5.06 17.39 -11.77
CA SER A 110 5.20 18.17 -13.02
C SER A 110 4.77 17.37 -14.25
N LEU A 111 3.69 17.80 -14.91
CA LEU A 111 3.27 17.29 -16.21
C LEU A 111 4.34 17.63 -17.28
N SER A 112 4.93 16.60 -17.87
CA SER A 112 6.07 16.69 -18.80
C SER A 112 5.69 16.40 -20.25
N LEU A 113 4.64 15.61 -20.49
CA LEU A 113 4.16 15.26 -21.83
C LEU A 113 2.66 14.95 -21.80
N THR A 114 1.91 15.43 -22.79
CA THR A 114 0.53 14.97 -23.09
C THR A 114 0.43 14.52 -24.54
N ALA A 115 -0.29 13.44 -24.81
CA ALA A 115 -0.58 12.95 -26.16
C ALA A 115 -1.87 12.12 -26.21
N SER A 116 -2.68 12.28 -27.26
CA SER A 116 -3.77 11.34 -27.57
C SER A 116 -3.22 9.96 -27.93
N VAL A 117 -3.90 8.91 -27.47
CA VAL A 117 -3.56 7.50 -27.76
C VAL A 117 -4.70 6.80 -28.49
N ARG A 118 -4.39 5.71 -29.21
CA ARG A 118 -5.39 4.80 -29.78
C ARG A 118 -5.22 3.41 -29.16
N GLN A 119 -6.31 2.87 -28.64
CA GLN A 119 -6.36 1.56 -27.98
C GLN A 119 -7.18 0.54 -28.81
N PRO A 120 -6.59 -0.18 -29.79
CA PRO A 120 -7.31 -1.20 -30.57
C PRO A 120 -7.91 -2.34 -29.74
N ASN A 121 -7.43 -2.61 -28.52
CA ASN A 121 -7.96 -3.64 -27.62
C ASN A 121 -8.31 -3.09 -26.22
N ALA A 122 -9.07 -1.99 -26.13
CA ALA A 122 -9.41 -1.35 -24.85
C ALA A 122 -10.03 -2.31 -23.80
N HIS A 123 -10.80 -3.30 -24.24
CA HIS A 123 -11.39 -4.36 -23.38
C HIS A 123 -10.37 -5.25 -22.64
N LYS A 124 -9.07 -5.11 -22.91
CA LYS A 124 -8.00 -5.82 -22.22
C LYS A 124 -7.49 -5.04 -21.01
N MET A 125 -7.30 -3.72 -21.12
CA MET A 125 -6.64 -2.95 -20.06
C MET A 125 -7.64 -2.53 -18.97
N GLY A 126 -7.56 -3.20 -17.81
CA GLY A 126 -8.23 -2.78 -16.58
C GLY A 126 -7.68 -1.47 -16.01
N GLY A 127 -8.41 -0.89 -15.06
CA GLY A 127 -7.99 0.32 -14.34
C GLY A 127 -7.07 -0.02 -13.17
N GLY A 128 -5.84 0.49 -13.16
CA GLY A 128 -4.84 0.24 -12.13
C GLY A 128 -3.44 0.70 -12.52
N ARG A 129 -2.49 0.63 -11.59
CA ARG A 129 -1.07 0.80 -11.93
C ARG A 129 -0.52 -0.48 -12.58
N TYR A 130 0.36 -0.37 -13.57
CA TYR A 130 0.99 -1.48 -14.28
C TYR A 130 2.52 -1.30 -14.23
N PHE A 131 3.25 -2.41 -14.19
CA PHE A 131 4.69 -2.38 -14.43
C PHE A 131 4.98 -2.43 -15.92
N ALA A 132 5.94 -1.61 -16.34
CA ALA A 132 6.40 -1.56 -17.72
C ALA A 132 7.93 -1.63 -17.80
N ARG A 133 8.43 -2.25 -18.86
CA ARG A 133 9.85 -2.31 -19.20
C ARG A 133 10.10 -1.78 -20.60
N LYS A 134 11.12 -0.95 -20.73
CA LYS A 134 11.65 -0.47 -22.02
C LYS A 134 12.31 -1.62 -22.77
N GLN A 135 11.88 -1.89 -24.00
CA GLN A 135 12.42 -2.94 -24.85
C GLN A 135 12.62 -2.39 -26.27
N GLY A 136 13.85 -1.96 -26.56
CA GLY A 136 14.17 -1.25 -27.79
C GLY A 136 13.26 -0.03 -28.01
N ASN A 137 12.51 -0.03 -29.12
CA ASN A 137 11.56 1.03 -29.46
C ASN A 137 10.11 0.73 -29.04
N ARG A 138 9.92 0.02 -27.92
CA ARG A 138 8.62 -0.27 -27.29
C ARG A 138 8.68 -0.12 -25.78
N LEU A 139 7.56 0.24 -25.18
CA LEU A 139 7.32 0.11 -23.75
C LEU A 139 6.40 -1.10 -23.54
N GLU A 140 6.96 -2.21 -23.05
CA GLU A 140 6.25 -3.48 -22.88
C GLU A 140 5.64 -3.61 -21.47
N PHE A 141 4.47 -4.24 -21.42
CA PHE A 141 3.70 -4.61 -20.24
C PHE A 141 3.46 -6.12 -20.25
N ASP A 142 3.65 -6.80 -19.12
CA ASP A 142 3.41 -8.24 -19.02
C ASP A 142 1.90 -8.55 -19.03
N TRP A 143 1.49 -9.46 -19.91
CA TRP A 143 0.09 -9.70 -20.26
C TRP A 143 -0.11 -11.02 -21.04
N PRO A 144 -1.27 -11.68 -20.92
CA PRO A 144 -2.01 -11.98 -19.71
C PRO A 144 -1.67 -13.43 -19.28
N ASN A 145 -2.60 -14.10 -18.59
CA ASN A 145 -2.54 -15.51 -18.18
C ASN A 145 -1.55 -15.77 -17.00
N ARG A 146 -1.72 -16.80 -16.14
CA ARG A 146 -2.61 -17.99 -16.17
C ARG A 146 -4.09 -17.68 -16.45
N HIS A 147 -4.70 -18.45 -17.36
CA HIS A 147 -5.77 -18.01 -18.28
C HIS A 147 -6.54 -16.75 -17.87
N ASP A 148 -5.99 -15.64 -18.34
CA ASP A 148 -6.54 -14.29 -18.36
C ASP A 148 -6.96 -13.76 -16.98
N MET A 149 -6.29 -14.26 -15.94
CA MET A 149 -6.18 -13.75 -14.56
C MET A 149 -7.46 -13.19 -13.89
N ARG A 150 -8.48 -13.99 -13.60
CA ARG A 150 -9.04 -15.08 -14.43
C ARG A 150 -10.30 -14.50 -15.08
N ASN A 151 -10.31 -14.46 -16.41
CA ASN A 151 -11.22 -13.65 -17.23
C ASN A 151 -11.40 -12.19 -16.76
N LEU A 152 -10.26 -11.59 -16.36
CA LEU A 152 -10.08 -10.22 -15.87
C LEU A 152 -11.01 -9.90 -14.69
N LEU A 153 -10.60 -10.39 -13.51
CA LEU A 153 -11.33 -10.33 -12.23
C LEU A 153 -12.86 -10.39 -12.43
N ALA A 154 -13.28 -11.54 -12.96
CA ALA A 154 -14.44 -11.74 -13.82
C ALA A 154 -15.52 -10.64 -13.82
N LYS A 155 -15.26 -9.63 -14.66
CA LYS A 155 -16.23 -8.62 -15.15
C LYS A 155 -16.43 -7.34 -14.33
N GLY A 156 -15.57 -7.11 -13.33
CA GLY A 156 -15.16 -5.75 -12.91
C GLY A 156 -13.79 -5.39 -13.48
N GLN A 157 -13.59 -5.45 -14.81
CA GLN A 157 -12.38 -5.95 -15.51
C GLN A 157 -11.01 -5.24 -15.34
N MET A 158 -10.68 -4.69 -14.18
CA MET A 158 -9.82 -5.40 -13.22
C MET A 158 -9.26 -4.42 -12.19
N THR A 159 -9.74 -4.47 -10.95
CA THR A 159 -9.18 -3.73 -9.78
C THR A 159 -8.82 -4.67 -8.62
N TYR A 160 -8.17 -5.80 -8.92
CA TYR A 160 -7.55 -6.76 -7.95
C TYR A 160 -6.92 -6.14 -6.69
N PRO A 161 -6.13 -5.05 -6.75
CA PRO A 161 -5.61 -4.32 -7.93
C PRO A 161 -4.16 -4.71 -8.28
N VAL A 162 -3.67 -5.01 -9.50
CA VAL A 162 -4.19 -5.34 -10.86
C VAL A 162 -3.11 -6.12 -11.64
N TYR A 163 -3.02 -7.46 -11.67
CA TYR A 163 -3.51 -8.53 -10.79
C TYR A 163 -2.40 -8.77 -9.72
N VAL A 164 -2.15 -7.77 -8.84
CA VAL A 164 -0.87 -7.40 -8.18
C VAL A 164 0.30 -8.40 -8.24
N GLN A 165 1.38 -8.10 -8.97
CA GLN A 165 1.37 -7.36 -10.24
C GLN A 165 2.38 -8.01 -11.22
N SER A 166 2.09 -9.17 -11.82
CA SER A 166 0.92 -10.02 -11.57
C SER A 166 1.37 -11.37 -11.00
N LEU A 167 1.06 -11.61 -9.72
CA LEU A 167 1.75 -12.60 -8.86
C LEU A 167 3.29 -12.59 -9.04
N ARG A 168 3.83 -11.36 -8.97
CA ARG A 168 5.19 -10.98 -8.51
C ARG A 168 6.43 -11.53 -9.25
N ARG A 169 6.28 -12.07 -10.48
CA ARG A 169 7.36 -12.42 -11.45
C ARG A 169 8.24 -13.60 -10.97
N ASP A 170 8.58 -14.59 -11.81
CA ASP A 170 8.68 -14.49 -13.27
C ASP A 170 7.45 -14.97 -14.06
N VAL A 171 7.39 -14.53 -15.32
CA VAL A 171 6.24 -14.68 -16.20
C VAL A 171 6.33 -16.00 -16.96
N ASP A 172 5.45 -16.96 -16.64
CA ASP A 172 5.34 -18.22 -17.39
C ASP A 172 5.16 -17.95 -18.89
N ALA A 173 6.04 -18.56 -19.68
CA ALA A 173 6.69 -17.80 -20.75
C ALA A 173 5.82 -17.53 -22.00
N HIS A 174 6.14 -16.40 -22.66
CA HIS A 174 5.72 -16.02 -24.03
C HIS A 174 4.22 -15.72 -24.28
N GLY A 175 3.39 -15.53 -23.25
CA GLY A 175 1.92 -15.35 -23.32
C GLY A 175 1.30 -14.12 -24.03
N ASN A 176 2.00 -13.40 -24.91
CA ASN A 176 1.62 -12.12 -25.56
C ASN A 176 1.70 -10.85 -24.70
N ARG A 177 2.92 -10.47 -24.29
CA ARG A 177 3.20 -9.10 -23.79
C ARG A 177 2.54 -8.04 -24.65
N LEU A 178 1.96 -7.06 -23.97
CA LEU A 178 1.36 -5.89 -24.60
C LEU A 178 2.37 -4.76 -24.68
N ALA A 179 2.20 -3.86 -25.64
CA ALA A 179 3.13 -2.77 -25.87
C ALA A 179 2.41 -1.45 -26.15
N LEU A 180 3.03 -0.38 -25.66
CA LEU A 180 2.83 0.98 -26.14
C LEU A 180 3.95 1.30 -27.14
N CYS A 181 3.55 1.75 -28.33
CA CYS A 181 4.47 1.96 -29.45
C CYS A 181 4.13 3.24 -30.24
N SER A 182 5.05 3.62 -31.14
CA SER A 182 4.77 4.62 -32.18
C SER A 182 3.60 4.19 -33.05
N ALA A 183 2.74 5.14 -33.42
CA ALA A 183 1.85 5.01 -34.56
C ALA A 183 2.63 4.56 -35.80
N GLY A 184 2.14 3.52 -36.47
CA GLY A 184 2.82 2.84 -37.57
C GLY A 184 3.30 1.43 -37.23
N ASP A 185 3.52 1.10 -35.94
CA ASP A 185 3.74 -0.30 -35.53
C ASP A 185 2.46 -1.12 -35.75
N LYS A 186 2.59 -2.23 -36.50
CA LYS A 186 1.49 -3.15 -36.86
C LYS A 186 1.53 -4.47 -36.07
N SER A 187 2.41 -4.58 -35.07
CA SER A 187 2.51 -5.78 -34.24
C SER A 187 1.22 -6.05 -33.46
N LYS A 188 0.83 -7.32 -33.35
CA LYS A 188 -0.34 -7.74 -32.54
C LYS A 188 -0.19 -7.42 -31.04
N SER A 189 1.05 -7.27 -30.55
CA SER A 189 1.33 -6.78 -29.19
C SER A 189 1.05 -5.28 -29.01
N CYS A 190 1.03 -4.49 -30.08
CA CYS A 190 0.86 -3.03 -29.97
C CYS A 190 -0.62 -2.65 -29.73
N VAL A 191 -0.98 -2.56 -28.46
CA VAL A 191 -2.34 -2.24 -28.00
C VAL A 191 -2.56 -0.77 -27.68
N ILE A 192 -1.49 0.02 -27.65
CA ILE A 192 -1.56 1.47 -27.43
C ILE A 192 -0.61 2.11 -28.44
N THR A 193 -1.15 2.96 -29.32
CA THR A 193 -0.34 3.73 -30.27
C THR A 193 -0.47 5.22 -30.03
N MET A 194 0.65 5.95 -30.13
CA MET A 194 0.70 7.40 -29.98
C MET A 194 1.53 8.04 -31.12
N PRO A 195 1.36 9.34 -31.44
CA PRO A 195 2.10 9.99 -32.52
C PRO A 195 3.63 9.85 -32.38
N ALA A 196 4.33 9.50 -33.47
CA ALA A 196 5.75 9.12 -33.45
C ALA A 196 6.67 10.14 -32.74
N GLY A 197 6.47 11.45 -32.99
CA GLY A 197 7.23 12.51 -32.33
C GLY A 197 6.95 12.68 -30.83
N LYS A 198 5.77 12.25 -30.35
CA LYS A 198 5.45 12.17 -28.91
C LYS A 198 6.00 10.87 -28.30
N PHE A 199 5.93 9.76 -29.03
CA PHE A 199 6.51 8.48 -28.61
C PHE A 199 8.02 8.57 -28.41
N ARG A 200 8.76 9.24 -29.31
CA ARG A 200 10.20 9.45 -29.14
C ARG A 200 10.51 10.19 -27.83
N LYS A 201 9.79 11.28 -27.53
CA LYS A 201 9.94 12.05 -26.28
C LYS A 201 9.59 11.26 -25.01
N LEU A 202 8.68 10.29 -25.10
CA LEU A 202 8.42 9.33 -24.02
C LEU A 202 9.62 8.39 -23.85
N MET A 203 10.12 7.79 -24.93
CA MET A 203 11.26 6.86 -24.88
C MET A 203 12.59 7.53 -24.50
N GLU A 204 12.73 8.83 -24.74
CA GLU A 204 13.84 9.69 -24.29
C GLU A 204 13.76 10.01 -22.79
N SER A 205 12.55 10.09 -22.19
CA SER A 205 12.38 10.47 -20.78
C SER A 205 12.31 9.29 -19.81
N VAL A 206 11.93 8.09 -20.26
CA VAL A 206 11.79 6.93 -19.36
C VAL A 206 13.08 6.09 -19.25
N SER A 207 13.36 5.67 -18.02
CA SER A 207 14.31 4.61 -17.66
C SER A 207 13.88 3.22 -18.18
N ASP A 208 14.73 2.21 -18.03
CA ASP A 208 14.42 0.83 -18.44
C ASP A 208 13.22 0.23 -17.71
N TYR A 209 12.97 0.68 -16.47
CA TYR A 209 11.77 0.41 -15.69
C TYR A 209 11.03 1.72 -15.42
N VAL A 210 9.70 1.73 -15.56
CA VAL A 210 8.85 2.91 -15.31
C VAL A 210 7.45 2.53 -14.86
N ARG A 211 6.87 3.32 -13.95
CA ARG A 211 5.50 3.12 -13.46
C ARG A 211 4.51 3.65 -14.50
N VAL A 212 3.52 2.84 -14.85
CA VAL A 212 2.45 3.19 -15.78
C VAL A 212 1.12 3.03 -15.06
N GLU A 213 0.11 3.83 -15.41
CA GLU A 213 -1.20 3.79 -14.77
C GLU A 213 -2.29 3.87 -15.83
N PHE A 214 -3.35 3.10 -15.63
CA PHE A 214 -4.55 3.09 -16.43
C PHE A 214 -5.73 3.43 -15.53
N TYR A 215 -6.68 4.21 -16.02
CA TYR A 215 -7.89 4.54 -15.26
C TYR A 215 -9.11 4.68 -16.16
N SER A 216 -10.27 4.23 -15.66
CA SER A 216 -11.58 4.37 -16.30
C SER A 216 -12.02 5.84 -16.41
N ASP A 217 -11.64 6.66 -15.43
CA ASP A 217 -12.13 8.03 -15.25
C ASP A 217 -11.31 8.79 -14.19
N ASN A 218 -11.74 10.01 -13.89
CA ASN A 218 -11.04 10.89 -12.96
C ASN A 218 -11.26 10.51 -11.48
N GLU A 219 -12.34 9.82 -11.13
CA GLU A 219 -12.60 9.35 -9.76
C GLU A 219 -11.70 8.17 -9.43
N GLU A 220 -11.51 7.25 -10.39
CA GLU A 220 -10.48 6.23 -10.31
C GLU A 220 -9.07 6.84 -10.23
N LYS A 221 -8.75 7.86 -11.05
CA LYS A 221 -7.45 8.53 -10.98
C LYS A 221 -7.18 9.13 -9.59
N VAL A 222 -8.18 9.80 -9.00
CA VAL A 222 -8.07 10.38 -7.65
C VAL A 222 -7.94 9.27 -6.59
N ARG A 223 -8.81 8.26 -6.64
CA ARG A 223 -8.77 7.09 -5.73
C ARG A 223 -7.40 6.40 -5.72
N ILE A 224 -6.86 6.09 -6.91
CA ILE A 224 -5.55 5.44 -7.08
C ILE A 224 -4.40 6.32 -6.57
N ASN A 225 -4.58 7.63 -6.43
CA ASN A 225 -3.55 8.58 -5.99
C ASN A 225 -3.80 9.17 -4.59
N SER A 226 -4.72 8.60 -3.80
CA SER A 226 -4.95 8.98 -2.39
C SER A 226 -4.40 7.86 -1.47
N PRO A 227 -3.27 8.06 -0.77
CA PRO A 227 -2.62 6.98 -0.01
C PRO A 227 -3.47 6.40 1.12
N ASP A 228 -4.38 7.22 1.65
CA ASP A 228 -5.32 6.95 2.75
C ASP A 228 -6.60 6.22 2.32
N ASP A 229 -6.97 6.25 1.03
CA ASP A 229 -8.32 5.85 0.59
C ASP A 229 -8.69 4.41 0.96
N LEU A 230 -7.71 3.50 0.94
CA LEU A 230 -7.95 2.13 1.38
C LEU A 230 -8.25 2.07 2.88
N SER A 231 -7.44 2.71 3.74
CA SER A 231 -7.68 2.78 5.19
C SER A 231 -9.05 3.41 5.50
N ARG A 232 -9.39 4.51 4.83
CA ARG A 232 -10.69 5.18 4.91
C ARG A 232 -11.86 4.26 4.50
N ARG A 233 -11.70 3.42 3.47
CA ARG A 233 -12.72 2.43 3.06
C ARG A 233 -12.77 1.19 3.96
N VAL A 234 -11.66 0.81 4.60
CA VAL A 234 -11.63 -0.17 5.70
C VAL A 234 -12.38 0.39 6.92
N HIS A 235 -12.18 1.66 7.30
CA HIS A 235 -12.90 2.30 8.39
C HIS A 235 -14.42 2.28 8.19
N MET A 236 -14.89 2.75 7.03
CA MET A 236 -16.32 2.67 6.67
C MET A 236 -16.83 1.22 6.63
N GLY A 237 -15.99 0.28 6.21
CA GLY A 237 -16.29 -1.16 6.20
C GLY A 237 -16.42 -1.78 7.59
N ALA A 238 -15.71 -1.26 8.59
CA ALA A 238 -15.88 -1.62 9.98
C ALA A 238 -17.12 -0.94 10.58
N TRP A 239 -17.32 0.36 10.31
CA TRP A 239 -18.45 1.13 10.84
C TRP A 239 -19.80 0.56 10.41
N ALA A 240 -19.94 0.13 9.15
CA ALA A 240 -21.16 -0.50 8.65
C ALA A 240 -21.53 -1.81 9.40
N GLN A 241 -20.58 -2.48 10.05
CA GLN A 241 -20.85 -3.68 10.86
C GLN A 241 -21.46 -3.34 12.25
N LEU A 242 -21.59 -2.06 12.59
CA LEU A 242 -22.33 -1.58 13.76
C LEU A 242 -23.84 -1.37 13.46
N GLU A 243 -24.23 -1.30 12.19
CA GLU A 243 -25.63 -1.12 11.77
C GLU A 243 -26.45 -2.40 11.96
N SER A 244 -25.83 -3.56 11.70
CA SER A 244 -26.34 -4.90 12.00
C SER A 244 -25.27 -5.72 12.74
N PRO A 245 -25.14 -5.59 14.07
CA PRO A 245 -24.12 -6.26 14.86
C PRO A 245 -24.17 -7.79 14.78
N ALA A 246 -23.13 -8.40 14.21
CA ALA A 246 -22.99 -9.85 14.17
C ALA A 246 -22.66 -10.43 15.57
N ALA A 247 -23.17 -11.64 15.84
CA ALA A 247 -22.93 -12.41 17.06
C ALA A 247 -21.62 -13.20 17.00
N GLY A 248 -20.93 -13.29 18.13
CA GLY A 248 -19.62 -13.94 18.25
C GLY A 248 -19.73 -15.46 18.23
N LEU A 249 -18.94 -16.09 17.35
CA LEU A 249 -18.78 -17.55 17.34
C LEU A 249 -17.82 -18.00 18.45
N GLY A 250 -18.27 -18.96 19.26
CA GLY A 250 -17.42 -19.62 20.25
C GLY A 250 -16.38 -20.55 19.61
N PRO A 251 -15.32 -20.92 20.33
CA PRO A 251 -14.21 -21.72 19.77
C PRO A 251 -14.62 -23.15 19.32
N SER A 252 -15.78 -23.64 19.74
CA SER A 252 -16.35 -24.94 19.34
C SER A 252 -17.27 -24.88 18.11
N SER A 253 -17.55 -23.70 17.56
CA SER A 253 -18.43 -23.53 16.40
C SER A 253 -17.83 -24.14 15.13
N ARG A 254 -18.53 -25.11 14.52
CA ARG A 254 -18.13 -25.68 13.22
C ARG A 254 -18.22 -24.64 12.12
N VAL A 255 -17.16 -24.56 11.31
CA VAL A 255 -17.08 -23.67 10.14
C VAL A 255 -17.59 -24.42 8.90
N PRO A 256 -18.52 -23.87 8.10
CA PRO A 256 -18.94 -24.47 6.83
C PRO A 256 -17.83 -24.36 5.78
N HIS A 257 -17.86 -25.22 4.76
CA HIS A 257 -17.00 -25.06 3.58
C HIS A 257 -17.29 -23.71 2.90
N LEU A 258 -16.26 -22.89 2.71
CA LEU A 258 -16.38 -21.55 2.15
C LEU A 258 -16.23 -21.57 0.62
N SER A 259 -16.91 -20.67 -0.07
CA SER A 259 -16.61 -20.37 -1.48
C SER A 259 -15.20 -19.78 -1.62
N TYR A 260 -14.62 -19.84 -2.82
CA TYR A 260 -13.35 -19.20 -3.15
C TYR A 260 -13.40 -18.60 -4.57
N PRO A 261 -12.93 -17.35 -4.80
CA PRO A 261 -12.55 -16.35 -3.79
C PRO A 261 -13.78 -15.71 -3.12
N GLY A 262 -13.56 -14.76 -2.19
CA GLY A 262 -14.63 -13.95 -1.58
C GLY A 262 -15.53 -14.66 -0.56
N GLY A 263 -15.14 -15.84 -0.07
CA GLY A 263 -15.90 -16.62 0.90
C GLY A 263 -16.11 -15.91 2.25
N ASP A 264 -17.27 -16.16 2.85
CA ASP A 264 -17.66 -15.69 4.19
C ASP A 264 -18.62 -16.70 4.83
N ILE A 265 -18.83 -16.59 6.13
CA ILE A 265 -19.90 -17.28 6.85
C ILE A 265 -21.20 -16.44 6.79
N GLN A 266 -22.26 -16.90 7.46
CA GLN A 266 -23.50 -16.12 7.59
C GLN A 266 -23.23 -14.74 8.23
N PRO A 267 -23.90 -13.66 7.78
CA PRO A 267 -23.60 -12.30 8.21
C PRO A 267 -23.87 -12.09 9.71
N ASP A 268 -24.91 -12.74 10.23
CA ASP A 268 -25.35 -12.67 11.62
C ASP A 268 -24.31 -13.23 12.62
N PHE A 269 -23.24 -13.87 12.12
CA PHE A 269 -22.17 -14.45 12.92
C PHE A 269 -20.80 -13.91 12.51
N ALA A 270 -19.89 -13.79 13.47
CA ALA A 270 -18.52 -13.33 13.27
C ALA A 270 -17.53 -13.89 14.32
N THR A 271 -16.27 -13.92 13.95
CA THR A 271 -15.11 -13.86 14.85
C THR A 271 -14.42 -12.51 14.66
N SER A 272 -13.46 -12.15 15.53
CA SER A 272 -12.63 -10.96 15.36
C SER A 272 -11.90 -10.92 14.00
N ALA A 273 -11.51 -12.07 13.46
CA ALA A 273 -10.94 -12.18 12.11
C ALA A 273 -11.97 -11.80 11.03
N ASP A 274 -13.24 -12.20 11.18
CA ASP A 274 -14.29 -11.89 10.21
C ASP A 274 -14.61 -10.39 10.17
N ILE A 275 -14.54 -9.69 11.31
CA ILE A 275 -14.74 -8.23 11.34
C ILE A 275 -13.69 -7.51 10.49
N VAL A 276 -12.42 -7.92 10.63
CA VAL A 276 -11.30 -7.41 9.82
C VAL A 276 -11.49 -7.78 8.34
N VAL A 277 -11.76 -9.05 8.04
CA VAL A 277 -11.96 -9.53 6.66
C VAL A 277 -13.12 -8.81 5.96
N ARG A 278 -14.25 -8.59 6.64
CA ARG A 278 -15.42 -7.87 6.10
C ARG A 278 -15.14 -6.38 5.89
N ALA A 279 -14.43 -5.74 6.82
CA ALA A 279 -14.00 -4.35 6.68
C ALA A 279 -13.06 -4.16 5.48
N VAL A 280 -12.06 -5.05 5.34
CA VAL A 280 -11.10 -5.03 4.23
C VAL A 280 -11.73 -5.40 2.88
N ARG A 281 -12.76 -6.26 2.89
CA ARG A 281 -13.58 -6.56 1.69
C ARG A 281 -14.42 -5.37 1.24
N LYS A 282 -14.90 -4.51 2.15
CA LYS A 282 -15.47 -3.19 1.78
C LYS A 282 -14.41 -2.19 1.31
N GLY A 283 -13.16 -2.37 1.76
CA GLY A 283 -11.94 -1.85 1.12
C GLY A 283 -11.68 -2.39 -0.30
N GLY A 284 -12.50 -3.30 -0.83
CA GLY A 284 -12.35 -3.87 -2.17
C GLY A 284 -11.22 -4.91 -2.28
N VAL A 285 -10.77 -5.43 -1.14
CA VAL A 285 -9.60 -6.32 -1.03
C VAL A 285 -10.03 -7.64 -0.39
N ASP A 286 -9.81 -8.76 -1.07
CA ASP A 286 -10.18 -10.08 -0.53
C ASP A 286 -9.00 -10.75 0.18
N LEU A 287 -9.01 -10.70 1.51
CA LEU A 287 -7.99 -11.35 2.34
C LEU A 287 -8.03 -12.88 2.24
N GLN A 288 -9.15 -13.51 1.82
CA GLN A 288 -9.17 -14.96 1.59
C GLN A 288 -8.18 -15.35 0.50
N ALA A 289 -8.25 -14.71 -0.68
CA ALA A 289 -7.29 -14.92 -1.75
C ALA A 289 -5.87 -14.49 -1.36
N LEU A 290 -5.70 -13.27 -0.83
CA LEU A 290 -4.36 -12.73 -0.57
C LEU A 290 -3.57 -13.49 0.50
N VAL A 291 -4.24 -14.07 1.51
CA VAL A 291 -3.59 -14.97 2.47
C VAL A 291 -3.24 -16.31 1.81
N HIS A 292 -4.15 -16.89 1.03
CA HIS A 292 -3.90 -18.18 0.37
C HIS A 292 -2.70 -18.13 -0.58
N GLU A 293 -2.65 -17.14 -1.48
CA GLU A 293 -1.56 -17.02 -2.46
C GLU A 293 -0.21 -16.73 -1.78
N ASP A 294 -0.16 -15.93 -0.70
CA ASP A 294 1.09 -15.68 0.03
C ASP A 294 1.57 -16.89 0.85
N MET A 295 0.66 -17.71 1.37
CA MET A 295 1.00 -19.00 2.00
C MET A 295 1.57 -20.01 0.99
N VAL A 296 1.12 -19.98 -0.27
CA VAL A 296 1.67 -20.81 -1.36
C VAL A 296 3.04 -20.29 -1.83
N LEU A 297 3.24 -18.97 -1.84
CA LEU A 297 4.48 -18.33 -2.31
C LEU A 297 5.59 -18.23 -1.25
N ALA A 298 5.26 -18.32 0.04
CA ALA A 298 6.23 -18.23 1.14
C ALA A 298 5.85 -19.15 2.32
N PRO A 299 5.79 -20.48 2.12
CA PRO A 299 5.31 -21.43 3.13
C PRO A 299 6.11 -21.40 4.43
N GLU A 300 7.42 -21.11 4.37
CA GLU A 300 8.29 -20.99 5.55
C GLU A 300 7.82 -19.88 6.50
N ALA A 301 7.24 -18.80 5.96
CA ALA A 301 6.74 -17.67 6.75
C ALA A 301 5.52 -18.05 7.60
N TYR A 302 4.82 -19.15 7.27
CA TYR A 302 3.64 -19.65 7.98
C TYR A 302 3.88 -21.00 8.67
N SER A 303 5.13 -21.45 8.73
CA SER A 303 5.52 -22.70 9.39
C SER A 303 5.12 -22.71 10.86
N GLY A 304 4.49 -23.80 11.32
CA GLY A 304 3.98 -23.96 12.68
C GLY A 304 2.62 -23.27 12.96
N LEU A 305 1.99 -22.63 11.98
CA LEU A 305 0.65 -22.04 12.14
C LEU A 305 -0.46 -22.97 11.62
N GLU A 306 -1.51 -23.18 12.42
CA GLU A 306 -2.65 -24.02 12.01
C GLU A 306 -3.54 -23.34 10.95
N ALA A 307 -3.26 -23.61 9.68
CA ALA A 307 -4.10 -23.20 8.54
C ALA A 307 -5.49 -23.87 8.51
N GLY A 308 -5.63 -25.04 9.16
CA GLY A 308 -6.76 -25.96 9.01
C GLY A 308 -6.62 -26.91 7.80
N PRO A 309 -7.44 -27.98 7.72
CA PRO A 309 -7.21 -29.08 6.77
C PRO A 309 -7.16 -28.68 5.29
N ASP A 310 -8.03 -27.76 4.88
CA ASP A 310 -8.26 -27.42 3.46
C ASP A 310 -7.67 -26.05 3.07
N GLY A 311 -7.01 -25.35 4.00
CA GLY A 311 -6.43 -24.00 3.80
C GLY A 311 -7.43 -22.85 3.56
N ALA A 312 -8.63 -23.11 3.03
CA ALA A 312 -9.65 -22.11 2.69
C ALA A 312 -10.11 -21.22 3.87
N GLY A 313 -9.95 -21.73 5.11
CA GLY A 313 -10.24 -21.02 6.36
C GLY A 313 -9.04 -20.29 6.98
N ALA A 314 -7.84 -20.36 6.42
CA ALA A 314 -6.63 -19.81 7.04
C ALA A 314 -6.70 -18.28 7.27
N HIS A 315 -7.35 -17.55 6.36
CA HIS A 315 -7.65 -16.12 6.49
C HIS A 315 -8.57 -15.75 7.68
N ARG A 316 -9.13 -16.74 8.39
CA ARG A 316 -9.95 -16.55 9.61
C ARG A 316 -9.16 -16.89 10.90
N ARG A 317 -7.85 -17.11 10.80
CA ARG A 317 -6.95 -17.40 11.93
C ARG A 317 -6.11 -16.17 12.25
N ILE A 318 -6.18 -15.69 13.50
CA ILE A 318 -5.50 -14.45 13.91
C ILE A 318 -3.97 -14.51 13.72
N PRO A 319 -3.24 -15.59 14.06
CA PRO A 319 -1.80 -15.67 13.80
C PRO A 319 -1.43 -15.60 12.30
N VAL A 320 -2.26 -16.20 11.43
CA VAL A 320 -2.05 -16.19 9.97
C VAL A 320 -2.30 -14.79 9.42
N LEU A 321 -3.41 -14.15 9.81
CA LEU A 321 -3.69 -12.76 9.46
C LEU A 321 -2.58 -11.82 9.96
N PHE A 322 -2.16 -11.93 11.23
CA PHE A 322 -1.09 -11.12 11.81
C PHE A 322 0.19 -11.17 10.98
N ASN A 323 0.59 -12.38 10.58
CA ASN A 323 1.77 -12.58 9.74
C ASN A 323 1.62 -11.99 8.34
N TRP A 324 0.44 -12.13 7.72
CA TRP A 324 0.13 -11.52 6.43
C TRP A 324 0.17 -9.99 6.49
N PHE A 325 -0.48 -9.38 7.49
CA PHE A 325 -0.48 -7.93 7.69
C PHE A 325 0.95 -7.39 7.89
N LYS A 326 1.74 -8.05 8.74
CA LYS A 326 3.16 -7.75 8.96
C LYS A 326 4.01 -7.81 7.68
N ARG A 327 3.62 -8.61 6.68
CA ARG A 327 4.35 -8.80 5.41
C ARG A 327 3.94 -7.85 4.29
N HIS A 328 2.71 -7.32 4.30
CA HIS A 328 2.15 -6.59 3.14
C HIS A 328 1.47 -5.25 3.45
N THR A 329 1.61 -4.74 4.68
CA THR A 329 1.03 -3.45 5.11
C THR A 329 2.01 -2.66 5.98
N LEU A 330 1.75 -1.35 6.15
CA LEU A 330 2.62 -0.49 6.95
C LEU A 330 2.49 -0.86 8.44
N SER A 331 3.55 -1.44 9.00
CA SER A 331 3.65 -1.67 10.45
C SER A 331 3.89 -0.35 11.19
N LEU A 332 3.06 -0.06 12.19
CA LEU A 332 3.09 1.16 13.01
C LEU A 332 3.47 0.85 14.47
N PRO A 333 3.85 1.87 15.28
CA PRO A 333 4.13 1.70 16.69
C PRO A 333 2.91 1.14 17.46
N VAL A 334 3.14 0.18 18.36
CA VAL A 334 2.10 -0.44 19.19
C VAL A 334 1.86 0.30 20.53
N SER A 335 2.66 1.34 20.82
CA SER A 335 2.58 2.09 22.08
C SER A 335 1.48 3.15 22.06
N VAL A 336 0.29 2.76 22.50
CA VAL A 336 -0.89 3.63 22.61
C VAL A 336 -0.64 4.85 23.51
N THR A 337 0.19 4.71 24.54
CA THR A 337 0.44 5.75 25.57
C THR A 337 1.41 6.84 25.14
N GLU A 338 2.21 6.62 24.09
CA GLU A 338 3.15 7.61 23.56
C GLU A 338 2.46 8.57 22.57
N ASP A 339 1.61 8.03 21.69
CA ASP A 339 0.78 8.82 20.78
C ASP A 339 -0.57 8.12 20.49
N PRO A 340 -1.65 8.48 21.21
CA PRO A 340 -3.00 7.98 20.93
C PRO A 340 -3.53 8.34 19.53
N PHE A 341 -3.00 9.39 18.89
CA PHE A 341 -3.44 9.85 17.58
C PHE A 341 -2.74 9.14 16.42
N ALA A 342 -1.67 8.38 16.70
CA ALA A 342 -1.05 7.49 15.71
C ALA A 342 -1.96 6.33 15.29
N PHE A 343 -3.02 6.03 16.06
CA PHE A 343 -4.05 5.04 15.77
C PHE A 343 -5.25 5.72 15.09
N GLU A 344 -5.35 5.62 13.76
CA GLU A 344 -6.34 6.31 12.93
C GLU A 344 -7.49 5.40 12.49
N GLY A 345 -8.61 6.00 12.06
CA GLY A 345 -9.77 5.27 11.57
C GLY A 345 -9.42 4.34 10.41
N GLY A 346 -9.63 3.03 10.60
CA GLY A 346 -9.33 2.00 9.61
C GLY A 346 -8.00 1.25 9.82
N ASP A 347 -7.19 1.63 10.81
CA ASP A 347 -6.03 0.85 11.21
C ASP A 347 -6.44 -0.52 11.77
N ILE A 348 -5.69 -1.57 11.40
CA ILE A 348 -5.90 -2.93 11.88
C ILE A 348 -5.00 -3.16 13.09
N VAL A 349 -5.62 -3.41 14.24
CA VAL A 349 -4.93 -3.68 15.50
C VAL A 349 -5.09 -5.14 15.88
N PHE A 350 -3.96 -5.76 16.24
CA PHE A 350 -3.89 -7.12 16.75
C PHE A 350 -3.57 -7.08 18.23
N PHE A 351 -4.27 -7.95 18.95
CA PHE A 351 -4.17 -8.10 20.38
C PHE A 351 -3.64 -9.49 20.74
N GLY A 352 -2.95 -9.55 21.87
CA GLY A 352 -2.58 -10.79 22.53
C GLY A 352 -3.02 -10.75 23.99
N THR A 353 -3.80 -11.74 24.41
CA THR A 353 -3.97 -12.07 25.83
C THR A 353 -2.67 -12.65 26.38
N THR A 354 -2.33 -12.35 27.64
CA THR A 354 -1.20 -13.01 28.32
C THR A 354 -1.64 -14.36 28.90
N SER A 355 -1.00 -15.44 28.45
CA SER A 355 -1.18 -16.81 28.93
C SER A 355 -0.70 -16.99 30.38
N SER A 356 -1.08 -18.10 31.02
CA SER A 356 -0.67 -18.45 32.40
C SER A 356 0.84 -18.72 32.55
N ASP A 357 1.54 -19.02 31.47
CA ASP A 357 3.01 -19.17 31.41
C ASP A 357 3.74 -17.85 31.07
N GLY A 358 2.99 -16.75 30.91
CA GLY A 358 3.53 -15.44 30.51
C GLY A 358 3.73 -15.25 29.00
N THR A 359 3.45 -16.27 28.16
CA THR A 359 3.47 -16.09 26.70
C THR A 359 2.37 -15.13 26.23
N ILE A 360 2.62 -14.45 25.12
CA ILE A 360 1.66 -13.56 24.47
C ILE A 360 1.67 -13.91 22.98
N VAL A 361 0.53 -14.35 22.47
CA VAL A 361 0.33 -14.74 21.06
C VAL A 361 -0.80 -13.88 20.49
N PRO A 362 -0.74 -13.43 19.22
CA PRO A 362 -1.86 -12.74 18.58
C PRO A 362 -3.10 -13.65 18.52
N ASP A 363 -4.07 -13.39 19.40
CA ASP A 363 -5.27 -14.20 19.61
C ASP A 363 -6.57 -13.47 19.23
N HIS A 364 -6.50 -12.15 19.11
CA HIS A 364 -7.62 -11.30 18.72
C HIS A 364 -7.18 -10.16 17.79
N ALA A 365 -8.13 -9.57 17.04
CA ALA A 365 -7.90 -8.41 16.18
C ALA A 365 -9.13 -7.51 16.11
N GLY A 366 -9.00 -6.31 15.55
CA GLY A 366 -10.11 -5.41 15.27
C GLY A 366 -9.69 -4.22 14.43
N VAL A 367 -10.65 -3.35 14.11
CA VAL A 367 -10.42 -2.14 13.31
C VAL A 367 -10.58 -0.90 14.20
N VAL A 368 -9.57 -0.03 14.23
CA VAL A 368 -9.65 1.26 14.94
C VAL A 368 -10.73 2.13 14.29
N CYS A 369 -11.50 2.85 15.12
CA CYS A 369 -12.48 3.82 14.64
C CYS A 369 -12.28 5.20 15.28
N GLU A 370 -12.74 6.23 14.59
CA GLU A 370 -12.59 7.65 14.95
C GLU A 370 -13.34 8.06 16.24
N ALA A 371 -14.04 7.13 16.90
CA ALA A 371 -14.71 7.37 18.17
C ALA A 371 -13.73 7.14 19.34
N PHE A 372 -13.58 8.13 20.22
CA PHE A 372 -12.71 8.05 21.38
C PHE A 372 -13.46 7.61 22.65
N ASN A 373 -12.78 6.90 23.54
CA ASN A 373 -13.27 6.59 24.89
C ASN A 373 -13.15 7.82 25.83
N ARG A 374 -13.64 7.71 27.07
CA ARG A 374 -13.54 8.80 28.08
C ARG A 374 -12.11 9.14 28.52
N ALA A 375 -11.13 8.30 28.20
CA ALA A 375 -9.71 8.50 28.52
C ALA A 375 -8.90 9.09 27.35
N GLY A 376 -9.53 9.37 26.20
CA GLY A 376 -8.86 9.94 25.02
C GLY A 376 -8.15 8.91 24.13
N TYR A 377 -8.40 7.62 24.29
CA TYR A 377 -7.93 6.58 23.35
C TYR A 377 -8.99 6.26 22.30
N PRO A 378 -8.61 6.00 21.03
CA PRO A 378 -9.54 5.48 20.01
C PRO A 378 -10.18 4.14 20.43
N MET A 379 -11.42 3.92 20.01
CA MET A 379 -12.12 2.66 20.21
C MET A 379 -11.89 1.70 19.04
N VAL A 380 -12.11 0.40 19.28
CA VAL A 380 -11.90 -0.65 18.28
C VAL A 380 -13.21 -1.35 17.98
N ILE A 381 -13.56 -1.48 16.70
CA ILE A 381 -14.70 -2.27 16.24
C ILE A 381 -14.27 -3.74 16.14
N THR A 382 -14.88 -4.59 16.97
CA THR A 382 -14.64 -6.05 17.01
C THR A 382 -15.75 -6.77 17.77
N VAL A 383 -15.60 -8.07 18.04
CA VAL A 383 -16.49 -8.92 18.84
C VAL A 383 -15.70 -9.72 19.89
N TRP A 384 -15.74 -9.30 21.16
CA TRP A 384 -15.02 -9.92 22.29
C TRP A 384 -15.87 -10.06 23.57
N ASP A 385 -16.56 -9.00 23.97
CA ASP A 385 -17.06 -8.82 25.34
C ASP A 385 -18.48 -9.38 25.61
N MET A 386 -18.97 -9.23 26.84
CA MET A 386 -20.18 -9.90 27.33
C MET A 386 -21.42 -9.67 26.46
N GLY A 387 -22.03 -10.78 26.02
CA GLY A 387 -23.10 -10.81 25.02
C GLY A 387 -22.62 -11.14 23.62
N TRP A 388 -21.30 -11.14 23.36
CA TRP A 388 -20.67 -11.53 22.09
C TRP A 388 -21.30 -10.81 20.89
N LEU A 389 -21.31 -9.47 20.88
CA LEU A 389 -21.84 -8.69 19.76
C LEU A 389 -20.79 -7.73 19.20
N THR A 390 -20.81 -7.55 17.88
CA THR A 390 -19.94 -6.62 17.14
C THR A 390 -20.19 -5.18 17.58
N ARG A 391 -19.22 -4.59 18.29
CA ARG A 391 -19.39 -3.28 18.95
C ARG A 391 -18.09 -2.48 18.93
N LYS A 392 -18.18 -1.19 19.23
CA LYS A 392 -17.04 -0.34 19.58
C LYS A 392 -16.60 -0.68 21.01
N MET A 393 -15.39 -1.19 21.17
CA MET A 393 -14.84 -1.67 22.42
C MET A 393 -13.65 -0.82 22.87
N ASP A 394 -13.54 -0.65 24.18
CA ASP A 394 -12.46 0.06 24.86
C ASP A 394 -11.29 -0.92 25.11
N LEU A 395 -10.44 -1.13 24.11
CA LEU A 395 -9.35 -2.11 24.11
C LEU A 395 -7.95 -1.50 24.04
N LEU A 396 -7.80 -0.29 23.50
CA LEU A 396 -6.52 0.41 23.47
C LEU A 396 -6.17 0.93 24.88
N GLY A 397 -4.88 0.89 25.22
CA GLY A 397 -4.38 1.30 26.55
C GLY A 397 -4.70 0.32 27.69
N LYS A 398 -5.20 -0.89 27.42
CA LYS A 398 -5.39 -1.94 28.44
C LYS A 398 -4.08 -2.69 28.72
N ALA A 399 -3.93 -3.17 29.96
CA ALA A 399 -2.78 -3.98 30.38
C ALA A 399 -2.91 -5.47 29.99
N ASN A 400 -4.14 -5.95 29.84
CA ASN A 400 -4.51 -7.21 29.21
C ASN A 400 -5.94 -7.03 28.67
N PRO A 401 -6.22 -7.31 27.38
CA PRO A 401 -5.27 -7.68 26.33
C PRO A 401 -4.27 -6.56 26.02
N LYS A 402 -3.15 -6.89 25.38
CA LYS A 402 -2.14 -5.92 24.91
C LYS A 402 -2.17 -5.80 23.40
N VAL A 403 -1.89 -4.61 22.86
CA VAL A 403 -1.61 -4.43 21.43
C VAL A 403 -0.28 -5.11 21.10
N VAL A 404 -0.29 -6.05 20.15
CA VAL A 404 0.89 -6.79 19.68
C VAL A 404 1.20 -6.55 18.20
N GLY A 405 0.25 -5.95 17.47
CA GLY A 405 0.45 -5.46 16.12
C GLY A 405 -0.46 -4.27 15.83
N HIS A 406 0.04 -3.34 15.02
CA HIS A 406 -0.68 -2.16 14.58
C HIS A 406 -0.29 -1.91 13.12
N PHE A 407 -1.26 -1.92 12.22
CA PHE A 407 -1.03 -2.00 10.78
C PHE A 407 -1.97 -1.08 9.99
N ARG A 408 -1.41 -0.23 9.13
CA ARG A 408 -2.20 0.64 8.24
C ARG A 408 -2.30 0.08 6.83
N MET A 409 -3.52 -0.12 6.35
CA MET A 409 -3.80 -0.46 4.95
C MET A 409 -3.80 0.80 4.08
N LEU A 410 -2.60 1.37 3.87
CA LEU A 410 -2.40 2.38 2.83
C LEU A 410 -2.64 1.77 1.44
N HIS A 411 -2.89 2.59 0.41
CA HIS A 411 -3.22 2.10 -0.92
C HIS A 411 -2.21 1.04 -1.40
N LEU A 412 -2.69 -0.10 -1.91
CA LEU A 412 -1.92 -1.31 -2.31
C LEU A 412 -0.86 -1.09 -3.41
N PHE A 413 -0.59 0.16 -3.78
CA PHE A 413 0.39 0.56 -4.78
C PHE A 413 1.45 1.54 -4.27
N ASP A 414 1.27 2.12 -3.06
CA ASP A 414 2.17 3.12 -2.48
C ASP A 414 3.21 2.47 -1.55
N TYR A 415 2.90 1.28 -1.05
CA TYR A 415 3.74 0.45 -0.18
C TYR A 415 3.70 -1.02 -0.64
N GLN A 416 4.00 -1.27 -1.92
CA GLN A 416 4.32 -2.58 -2.52
C GLN A 416 5.35 -2.46 -3.65
#